data_AF-A0A2Z6FJU4-F1
#
_entry.id   AF-A0A2Z6FJU4-F1
#
_cell.length_a   1.000
_cell.length_b   1.000
_cell.length_c   1.000
_cell.angle_alpha   90.00
_cell.angle_beta   90.00
_cell.angle_gamma   90.00
#
_symmetry.space_group_name_H-M   'P 1'
#
loop_
_entity.id
_entity.type
_entity.pdbx_description
1 polymer ?
#
loop_
_entity_poly.entity_id
_entity_poly.type
_entity_poly.pdbx_seq_one_letter_code
_entity_poly.pdbx_strand_id
1 'polypeptide(L)'
;HEKNGQYLSINLGFSLGVTFGVFVSRGVSGAHLNPAVSLSLCVLGRHPWKKLPFFILFQVFGAFLAAATVYLQYYDAIQTYSGGELTVTGPTA
;
A
#
# COMPACT_ATOMS: atom_id res chain seq x y z
N HIS A 1 -25.51 18.43 3.89
CA HIS A 1 -25.77 17.02 3.53
C HIS A 1 -24.46 16.42 3.04
N GLU A 2 -23.43 16.31 3.88
CA GLU A 2 -22.05 16.23 3.38
C GLU A 2 -21.15 15.48 4.37
N LYS A 3 -20.65 14.29 4.02
CA LYS A 3 -19.42 13.70 4.60
C LYS A 3 -18.81 12.72 3.59
N ASN A 4 -18.22 13.25 2.52
CA ASN A 4 -17.34 12.46 1.67
C ASN A 4 -16.08 12.06 2.48
N GLY A 5 -15.78 10.76 2.57
CA GLY A 5 -14.55 10.17 3.12
C GLY A 5 -14.07 10.68 4.48
N GLN A 6 -14.57 10.14 5.60
CA GLN A 6 -14.01 10.45 6.93
C GLN A 6 -12.66 9.76 7.16
N TYR A 7 -11.77 10.39 7.93
CA TYR A 7 -10.52 9.77 8.40
C TYR A 7 -10.72 8.38 9.02
N LEU A 8 -11.85 8.17 9.69
CA LEU A 8 -12.23 6.87 10.24
C LEU A 8 -12.39 5.80 9.15
N SER A 9 -13.07 6.12 8.03
CA SER A 9 -13.25 5.17 6.92
C SER A 9 -11.92 4.82 6.23
N ILE A 10 -10.97 5.75 6.18
CA ILE A 10 -9.62 5.50 5.65
C ILE A 10 -8.87 4.52 6.54
N ASN A 11 -8.84 4.79 7.85
CA ASN A 11 -8.18 3.92 8.83
C ASN A 11 -8.79 2.51 8.87
N LEU A 12 -10.12 2.43 8.79
CA LEU A 12 -10.83 1.15 8.78
C LEU A 12 -10.59 0.39 7.47
N GLY A 13 -10.67 1.07 6.33
CA GLY A 13 -10.38 0.46 5.02
C GLY A 13 -8.95 -0.09 4.93
N PHE A 14 -7.96 0.68 5.41
CA PHE A 14 -6.57 0.24 5.42
C PHE A 14 -6.35 -0.98 6.33
N SER A 15 -6.86 -0.95 7.57
CA SER A 15 -6.71 -2.07 8.51
C SER A 15 -7.37 -3.36 8.03
N LEU A 16 -8.56 -3.27 7.42
CA LEU A 16 -9.22 -4.41 6.79
C LEU A 16 -8.42 -4.92 5.58
N GLY A 17 -7.94 -4.02 4.71
CA GLY A 17 -7.11 -4.38 3.56
C GLY A 17 -5.83 -5.12 3.96
N VAL A 18 -5.13 -4.64 4.99
CA VAL A 18 -3.95 -5.32 5.55
C VAL A 18 -4.33 -6.70 6.10
N THR A 19 -5.45 -6.82 6.81
CA THR A 19 -5.93 -8.09 7.36
C THR A 19 -6.18 -9.12 6.26
N PHE A 20 -6.88 -8.74 5.19
CA PHE A 20 -7.09 -9.62 4.03
C PHE A 20 -5.78 -10.00 3.35
N GLY A 21 -4.86 -9.05 3.18
CA GLY A 21 -3.52 -9.31 2.66
C GLY A 21 -2.78 -10.35 3.50
N VAL A 22 -2.86 -10.27 4.83
CA VAL A 22 -2.26 -11.25 5.75
C VAL A 22 -2.91 -12.62 5.56
N PHE A 23 -4.24 -12.70 5.52
CA PHE A 23 -4.94 -13.98 5.32
C PHE A 23 -4.50 -14.70 4.04
N VAL A 24 -4.37 -13.96 2.93
CA VAL A 24 -3.95 -14.53 1.63
C VAL A 24 -2.47 -14.95 1.64
N SER A 25 -1.60 -14.15 2.25
CA SER A 25 -0.14 -14.33 2.14
C SER A 25 0.50 -15.16 3.26
N ARG A 26 -0.24 -15.44 4.34
CA ARG A 26 0.23 -16.17 5.53
C ARG A 26 0.72 -17.57 5.21
N GLY A 27 0.06 -18.29 4.29
CA GLY A 27 0.41 -19.67 3.93
C GLY A 27 1.67 -19.81 3.06
N VAL A 28 2.07 -18.75 2.35
CA VAL A 28 3.14 -18.84 1.32
C VAL A 28 4.41 -18.08 1.74
N SER A 29 4.26 -16.86 2.25
CA SER A 29 5.38 -15.94 2.50
C SER A 29 5.57 -15.55 3.97
N GLY A 30 4.73 -16.08 4.87
CA GLY A 30 4.67 -15.66 6.27
C GLY A 30 4.01 -14.29 6.48
N ALA A 31 3.35 -13.75 5.44
CA ALA A 31 2.68 -12.45 5.46
C ALA A 31 3.58 -11.26 5.86
N HIS A 32 4.79 -11.19 5.29
CA HIS A 32 5.68 -10.06 5.58
C HIS A 32 5.08 -8.73 5.10
N LEU A 33 4.52 -8.70 3.87
CA LEU A 33 3.77 -7.60 3.23
C LEU A 33 4.35 -6.18 3.29
N ASN A 34 5.54 -6.04 3.88
CA ASN A 34 6.19 -4.78 4.18
C ASN A 34 7.71 -5.02 4.23
N PRO A 35 8.51 -4.21 3.50
CA PRO A 35 9.97 -4.27 3.53
C PRO A 35 10.54 -4.16 4.95
N ALA A 36 9.96 -3.30 5.80
CA ALA A 36 10.39 -3.09 7.18
C ALA A 36 10.15 -4.33 8.06
N VAL A 37 9.06 -5.06 7.82
CA VAL A 37 8.75 -6.31 8.54
C VAL A 37 9.70 -7.42 8.08
N SER A 38 9.94 -7.53 6.76
CA SER A 38 10.93 -8.46 6.22
C SER A 38 12.33 -8.22 6.81
N LEU A 39 12.74 -6.95 6.91
CA LEU A 39 14.02 -6.55 7.50
C LEU A 39 14.08 -6.89 9.00
N SER A 40 13.02 -6.60 9.74
CA SER A 40 12.94 -6.91 11.18
C SER A 40 13.08 -8.41 11.44
N LEU A 41 12.47 -9.26 10.59
CA LEU A 41 12.60 -10.71 10.69
C LEU A 41 14.00 -11.22 10.31
N CYS A 42 14.69 -10.55 9.38
CA CYS A 42 16.10 -10.82 9.08
C CYS A 42 17.03 -10.43 10.24
N VAL A 43 16.81 -9.27 10.87
CA VAL A 43 17.58 -8.81 12.04
C VAL A 43 17.39 -9.74 13.23
N LEU A 44 16.18 -10.24 13.44
CA LEU A 44 15.86 -11.22 14.48
C LEU A 44 16.34 -12.66 14.16
N GLY A 45 17.02 -12.87 13.03
CA GLY A 45 17.56 -14.17 12.62
C GLY A 45 16.51 -15.19 12.16
N ARG A 46 15.25 -14.76 11.94
CA ARG A 46 14.13 -15.63 11.55
C ARG A 46 13.99 -15.79 10.03
N HIS A 47 14.73 -14.99 9.24
CA HIS A 47 14.67 -15.04 7.78
C HIS A 47 16.06 -14.85 7.14
N PRO A 48 16.42 -15.63 6.09
CA PRO A 48 17.73 -15.53 5.46
C PRO A 48 17.90 -14.21 4.70
N TRP A 49 18.99 -13.50 5.00
CA TRP A 49 19.35 -12.20 4.40
C TRP A 49 19.42 -12.23 2.87
N LYS A 50 19.78 -13.36 2.26
CA LYS A 50 19.82 -13.52 0.80
C LYS A 50 18.44 -13.41 0.12
N LYS A 51 17.35 -13.70 0.83
CA LYS A 51 15.98 -13.61 0.30
C LYS A 51 15.35 -12.22 0.46
N LEU A 52 15.89 -11.40 1.38
CA LEU A 52 15.41 -10.05 1.65
C LEU A 52 15.29 -9.17 0.38
N PRO A 53 16.32 -9.03 -0.48
CA PRO A 53 16.22 -8.15 -1.65
C PRO A 53 15.13 -8.60 -2.64
N PHE A 54 14.94 -9.91 -2.81
CA PHE A 54 13.85 -10.43 -3.63
C PHE A 54 12.48 -10.10 -3.04
N PHE A 55 12.30 -10.25 -1.73
CA PHE A 55 11.05 -9.89 -1.06
C PHE A 55 10.73 -8.39 -1.20
N ILE A 56 11.74 -7.53 -1.04
CA ILE A 56 11.57 -6.08 -1.18
C ILE A 56 11.17 -5.73 -2.62
N LEU A 57 11.83 -6.30 -3.62
CA LEU A 57 11.51 -6.07 -5.03
C LEU A 57 10.05 -6.43 -5.35
N PHE A 58 9.60 -7.61 -4.95
CA PHE A 58 8.21 -8.03 -5.20
C PHE A 58 7.19 -7.22 -4.39
N GLN A 59 7.52 -6.80 -3.16
CA GLN A 59 6.65 -5.94 -2.36
C GLN A 59 6.50 -4.54 -2.97
N VAL A 60 7.60 -3.94 -3.43
CA VAL A 60 7.58 -2.63 -4.11
C VAL A 60 6.84 -2.74 -5.44
N PHE A 61 7.09 -3.79 -6.21
CA PHE A 61 6.39 -4.02 -7.48
C PHE A 61 4.88 -4.22 -7.28
N GLY A 62 4.48 -4.99 -6.28
CA GLY A 62 3.07 -5.15 -5.91
C GLY A 62 2.43 -3.83 -5.46
N ALA A 63 3.13 -3.04 -4.65
CA ALA A 63 2.66 -1.72 -4.23
C ALA A 63 2.51 -0.75 -5.42
N PHE A 64 3.43 -0.79 -6.38
CA PHE A 64 3.37 0.01 -7.60
C PHE A 64 2.15 -0.36 -8.46
N LEU A 65 1.91 -1.65 -8.68
CA LEU A 65 0.74 -2.11 -9.43
C LEU A 65 -0.58 -1.78 -8.72
N ALA A 66 -0.61 -1.87 -7.39
CA ALA A 66 -1.78 -1.48 -6.61
C ALA A 66 -2.06 0.03 -6.76
N ALA A 67 -1.03 0.87 -6.65
CA ALA A 67 -1.15 2.31 -6.86
C ALA A 67 -1.62 2.66 -8.28
N ALA A 68 -1.05 1.99 -9.31
CA ALA A 68 -1.47 2.17 -10.70
C ALA A 68 -2.94 1.76 -10.91
N THR A 69 -3.39 0.67 -10.29
CA THR A 69 -4.79 0.22 -10.37
C THR A 69 -5.75 1.22 -9.73
N VAL A 70 -5.39 1.77 -8.56
CA VAL A 70 -6.18 2.82 -7.91
C VAL A 70 -6.21 4.09 -8.77
N TYR A 71 -5.08 4.49 -9.35
CA TYR A 71 -5.03 5.64 -10.25
C TYR A 71 -5.95 5.46 -11.46
N LEU A 72 -5.94 4.28 -12.09
CA LEU A 72 -6.84 3.98 -13.20
C LEU A 72 -8.31 3.99 -12.77
N GLN A 73 -8.63 3.41 -11.61
CA GLN A 73 -9.99 3.38 -11.07
C GLN A 73 -10.54 4.79 -10.77
N TYR A 74 -9.68 5.70 -10.32
CA TYR A 74 -10.04 7.07 -9.98
C TYR A 74 -9.60 8.09 -11.03
N TYR A 75 -9.24 7.66 -12.24
CA TYR A 75 -8.66 8.53 -13.26
C TYR A 75 -9.59 9.72 -13.60
N ASP A 76 -10.85 9.44 -13.92
CA ASP A 76 -11.84 10.47 -14.23
C ASP A 76 -12.13 11.39 -13.03
N ALA A 77 -12.15 10.83 -11.82
CA ALA A 77 -12.39 11.58 -10.59
C ALA A 77 -11.22 12.53 -10.28
N ILE A 78 -9.98 12.06 -10.43
CA ILE A 78 -8.77 12.86 -10.26
C ILE A 78 -8.72 13.94 -11.33
N GLN A 79 -8.99 13.61 -12.59
CA GLN A 79 -8.99 14.58 -13.69
C GLN A 79 -10.04 15.68 -13.48
N THR A 80 -11.25 15.30 -13.03
CA THR A 80 -12.34 16.24 -12.72
C THR A 80 -12.00 17.13 -11.53
N TYR A 81 -11.33 16.58 -10.51
CA TYR A 81 -10.95 17.33 -9.31
C TYR A 81 -9.75 18.28 -9.56
N SER A 82 -8.77 17.83 -10.33
CA SER A 82 -7.53 18.56 -10.59
C SER A 82 -7.62 19.51 -11.78
N GLY A 83 -8.71 19.48 -12.56
CA GLY A 83 -8.87 20.30 -13.76
C GLY A 83 -7.83 20.03 -14.85
N GLY A 84 -7.11 18.90 -14.77
CA GLY A 84 -6.01 18.53 -15.68
C GLY A 84 -4.60 18.95 -15.23
N GLU A 85 -4.44 19.68 -14.11
CA GLU A 85 -3.11 19.92 -13.51
C GLU A 85 -2.79 18.88 -12.43
N LEU A 86 -1.71 18.13 -12.57
CA LEU A 86 -1.27 17.16 -11.57
C LEU A 86 -0.50 17.86 -10.43
N THR A 87 -1.22 18.51 -9.53
CA THR A 87 -0.64 19.30 -8.45
C THR A 87 -0.09 18.40 -7.34
N VAL A 88 1.20 18.54 -7.02
CA VAL A 88 1.88 17.78 -5.94
C VAL A 88 1.85 18.53 -4.60
N THR A 89 1.66 19.86 -4.65
CA THR A 89 1.68 20.77 -3.48
C THR A 89 0.31 21.44 -3.29
N GLY A 90 -0.30 21.28 -2.12
CA GLY A 90 -1.51 22.01 -1.76
C GLY A 90 -1.22 23.31 -0.98
N PRO A 91 -2.18 24.24 -0.88
CA PRO A 91 -2.09 25.42 -0.01
C PRO A 91 -2.03 25.09 1.50
N THR A 92 -2.17 23.81 1.85
CA THR A 92 -2.05 23.25 3.20
C THR A 92 -0.86 22.29 3.34
N ALA A 93 0.17 22.43 2.51
CA ALA A 93 1.45 21.74 2.68
C ALA A 93 2.29 22.37 3.80
#